data_AF-A0A496V4S8-F1
#
_entry.id   AF-A0A496V4S8-F1
#
_cell.length_a   1.000
_cell.length_b   1.000
_cell.length_c   1.000
_cell.angle_alpha   90.00
_cell.angle_beta   90.00
_cell.angle_gamma   90.00
#
_symmetry.space_group_name_H-M   'P 1'
#
loop_
_entity.id
_entity.type
_entity.pdbx_description
1 polymer ?
#
loop_
_entity_poly.entity_id
_entity_poly.type
_entity_poly.pdbx_seq_one_letter_code
_entity_poly.pdbx_strand_id
1 'polypeptide(L)'
;MMKNIALGEQLTFIITQRGVNEAAILAQAVSKGIDLLYLQAMTEAYLLGTISREQALKTLGTDTLEEIEYQRDALKRDVEWGLSND
;
A
#
# COMPACT_ATOMS: atom_id res chain seq x y z
N MET A 1 6.60 -2.16 -21.76
CA MET A 1 7.94 -2.21 -21.14
C MET A 1 8.17 -0.89 -20.42
N MET A 2 8.13 -0.86 -19.08
CA MET A 2 8.44 0.36 -18.34
C MET A 2 9.92 0.68 -18.57
N LYS A 3 10.21 1.85 -19.15
CA LYS A 3 11.61 2.33 -19.21
C LYS A 3 12.10 2.44 -17.77
N ASN A 4 13.22 1.79 -17.48
CA ASN A 4 13.94 2.00 -16.22
C ASN A 4 14.64 3.36 -16.33
N ILE A 5 13.86 4.42 -16.09
CA ILE A 5 14.34 5.80 -16.06
C ILE A 5 14.97 6.00 -14.69
N ALA A 6 16.20 6.51 -14.65
CA ALA A 6 16.88 6.78 -13.39
C ALA A 6 16.06 7.77 -12.55
N LEU A 7 16.04 7.60 -11.22
CA LEU A 7 15.27 8.47 -10.31
C LEU A 7 15.60 9.97 -10.52
N GLY A 8 16.88 10.29 -10.79
CA GLY A 8 17.32 11.65 -11.09
C GLY A 8 16.73 12.23 -12.39
N GLU A 9 16.54 11.40 -13.42
CA GLU A 9 15.89 11.83 -14.67
C GLU A 9 14.39 12.10 -14.46
N GLN A 10 13.71 11.26 -13.66
CA GLN A 10 12.32 11.49 -13.27
C GLN A 10 12.17 12.78 -12.46
N LEU A 11 13.04 13.01 -11.48
CA LEU A 11 13.03 14.22 -10.65
C LEU A 11 13.28 15.47 -11.50
N THR A 12 14.28 15.44 -12.38
CA THR A 12 14.60 16.53 -13.31
C THR A 12 13.41 16.86 -14.20
N PHE A 13 12.73 15.83 -14.74
CA PHE A 13 11.52 16.01 -15.53
C PHE A 13 10.42 16.72 -14.73
N ILE A 14 10.14 16.29 -13.48
CA ILE A 14 9.10 16.89 -12.65
C ILE A 14 9.43 18.34 -12.29
N ILE A 15 10.67 18.64 -11.90
CA ILE A 15 11.14 20.01 -11.62
C ILE A 15 10.90 20.89 -12.85
N THR A 16 11.32 20.41 -14.03
CA THR A 16 11.21 21.17 -15.29
C THR A 16 9.75 21.43 -15.66
N GLN A 17 8.87 20.44 -15.51
CA GLN A 17 7.47 20.57 -15.89
C GLN A 17 6.63 21.39 -14.91
N ARG A 18 6.97 21.36 -13.61
CA ARG A 18 6.16 22.00 -12.57
C ARG A 18 6.71 23.35 -12.09
N GLY A 19 7.98 23.65 -12.37
CA GLY A 19 8.65 24.86 -11.87
C GLY A 19 8.76 24.91 -10.34
N VAL A 20 8.65 23.76 -9.67
CA VAL A 20 8.74 23.63 -8.21
C VAL A 20 10.15 23.25 -7.83
N ASN A 21 10.64 23.74 -6.68
CA ASN A 21 11.98 23.39 -6.22
C ASN A 21 12.11 21.89 -5.91
N GLU A 22 13.33 21.38 -6.04
CA GLU A 22 13.66 19.97 -5.82
C GLU A 22 13.26 19.49 -4.42
N ALA A 23 13.57 20.29 -3.39
CA ALA A 23 13.28 19.95 -2.00
C ALA A 23 11.78 19.72 -1.73
N ALA A 24 10.88 20.53 -2.32
CA ALA A 24 9.44 20.34 -2.15
C ALA A 24 8.94 19.08 -2.88
N ILE A 25 9.49 18.77 -4.05
CA ILE A 25 9.15 17.53 -4.77
C ILE A 25 9.61 16.32 -3.97
N LEU A 26 10.84 16.33 -3.43
CA LEU A 26 11.36 15.26 -2.60
C LEU A 26 10.55 15.10 -1.30
N ALA A 27 10.21 16.21 -0.63
CA ALA A 27 9.36 16.17 0.56
C ALA A 27 7.98 15.55 0.26
N GLN A 28 7.38 15.93 -0.87
CA GLN A 28 6.12 15.34 -1.33
C GLN A 28 6.26 13.84 -1.63
N ALA A 29 7.35 13.44 -2.30
CA ALA A 29 7.61 12.05 -2.63
C ALA A 29 7.79 11.20 -1.35
N VAL A 30 8.56 11.71 -0.38
CA VAL A 30 8.77 11.07 0.91
C VAL A 30 7.46 10.95 1.69
N SER A 31 6.67 12.03 1.78
CA SER A 31 5.37 12.00 2.47
C SER A 31 4.46 10.92 1.88
N LYS A 32 4.29 10.91 0.55
CA LYS A 32 3.46 9.90 -0.14
C LYS A 32 4.00 8.49 0.04
N GLY A 33 5.33 8.33 0.04
CA GLY A 33 5.98 7.05 0.30
C GLY A 33 5.69 6.54 1.71
N ILE A 34 5.80 7.41 2.72
CA ILE A 34 5.48 7.07 4.11
C ILE A 34 4.00 6.69 4.25
N ASP A 35 3.08 7.46 3.66
CA ASP A 35 1.65 7.15 3.71
C ASP A 35 1.37 5.75 3.12
N LEU A 36 1.97 5.42 1.98
CA LEU A 36 1.83 4.12 1.34
C LEU A 36 2.40 2.98 2.21
N LEU A 37 3.60 3.16 2.75
CA LEU A 37 4.24 2.16 3.61
C LEU A 37 3.46 1.97 4.91
N TYR A 38 2.88 3.04 5.46
CA TYR A 38 2.06 2.98 6.66
C TYR A 38 0.78 2.17 6.42
N LEU A 39 0.07 2.39 5.30
CA LEU A 39 -1.12 1.62 4.95
C LEU A 39 -0.81 0.13 4.75
N GLN A 40 0.34 -0.19 4.14
CA GLN A 40 0.81 -1.57 3.99
C GLN A 40 1.08 -2.23 5.35
N ALA A 41 1.81 -1.55 6.23
CA ALA A 41 2.11 -2.06 7.57
C ALA A 41 0.83 -2.25 8.41
N MET A 42 -0.15 -1.34 8.30
CA MET A 42 -1.45 -1.48 8.97
C MET A 42 -2.24 -2.68 8.46
N THR A 43 -2.22 -2.92 7.15
CA THR A 43 -2.87 -4.09 6.53
C THR A 43 -2.24 -5.39 7.01
N GLU A 44 -0.91 -5.47 6.98
CA GLU A 44 -0.16 -6.63 7.46
C GLU A 44 -0.43 -6.89 8.95
N ALA A 45 -0.36 -5.84 9.77
CA ALA A 45 -0.64 -5.94 11.20
C ALA A 45 -2.06 -6.46 11.46
N TYR A 46 -3.06 -6.00 10.70
CA TYR A 46 -4.43 -6.49 10.82
C TYR A 46 -4.55 -7.97 10.44
N LEU A 47 -3.98 -8.36 9.30
CA LEU A 47 -4.03 -9.74 8.82
C LEU A 47 -3.30 -10.73 9.74
N LEU A 48 -2.22 -10.29 10.39
CA LEU A 48 -1.49 -11.05 11.40
C LEU A 48 -2.15 -11.02 12.79
N GLY A 49 -3.23 -10.25 12.97
CA GLY A 49 -3.95 -10.12 14.24
C GLY A 49 -3.17 -9.35 15.31
N THR A 50 -2.16 -8.57 14.94
CA THR A 50 -1.39 -7.74 15.89
C THR A 50 -2.09 -6.42 16.22
N ILE A 51 -3.08 -6.02 15.42
CA ILE A 51 -4.01 -4.94 15.72
C ILE A 51 -5.47 -5.40 15.60
N SER A 52 -6.35 -4.73 16.32
CA SER A 52 -7.79 -4.96 16.27
C SER A 52 -8.41 -4.45 14.97
N ARG A 53 -9.59 -5.00 14.63
CA ARG A 53 -10.43 -4.50 13.54
C ARG A 53 -10.79 -3.02 13.69
N GLU A 54 -11.06 -2.56 14.92
CA GLU A 54 -11.38 -1.14 15.19
C GLU A 54 -10.19 -0.22 14.86
N GLN A 55 -8.97 -0.63 15.25
CA GLN A 55 -7.75 0.11 14.91
C GLN A 55 -7.50 0.13 13.40
N ALA A 56 -7.72 -0.99 12.71
CA ALA A 56 -7.60 -1.07 11.25
C ALA A 56 -8.66 -0.19 10.56
N LEU A 57 -9.91 -0.23 11.01
CA LEU A 57 -11.03 0.55 10.46
C LEU A 57 -10.77 2.05 10.54
N LYS A 58 -10.21 2.53 11.65
CA LYS A 58 -9.92 3.96 11.84
C LYS A 58 -8.96 4.53 10.80
N THR A 59 -8.01 3.72 10.33
CA THR A 59 -6.96 4.15 9.39
C THR A 59 -7.28 3.78 7.94
N LEU A 60 -7.73 2.54 7.71
CA LEU A 60 -7.98 2.01 6.37
C LEU A 60 -9.35 2.41 5.82
N GLY A 61 -10.31 2.71 6.71
CA GLY A 61 -11.70 2.93 6.33
C GLY A 61 -12.45 1.64 6.01
N THR A 62 -13.77 1.76 5.90
CA THR A 62 -14.68 0.61 5.72
C THR A 62 -14.39 -0.16 4.44
N ASP A 63 -14.40 0.52 3.29
CA ASP A 63 -14.31 -0.12 1.97
C ASP A 63 -13.01 -0.93 1.82
N THR A 64 -11.88 -0.35 2.24
CA THR A 64 -10.58 -1.04 2.15
C THR A 64 -10.51 -2.22 3.12
N LEU A 65 -11.04 -2.07 4.33
CA LEU A 65 -11.05 -3.15 5.32
C LEU A 65 -11.92 -4.32 4.87
N GLU A 66 -13.10 -4.05 4.31
CA GLU A 66 -14.00 -5.08 3.80
C GLU A 66 -13.37 -5.86 2.64
N GLU A 67 -12.68 -5.17 1.71
CA GLU A 67 -11.96 -5.82 0.62
C GLU A 67 -10.82 -6.72 1.14
N ILE A 68 -10.04 -6.24 2.11
CA ILE A 68 -8.98 -7.05 2.75
C ILE A 68 -9.56 -8.30 3.42
N GLU A 69 -10.66 -8.15 4.17
CA GLU A 69 -11.35 -9.25 4.84
C GLU A 69 -11.89 -10.28 3.81
N TYR A 70 -12.50 -9.80 2.74
CA TYR A 70 -13.01 -10.63 1.65
C TYR A 70 -11.89 -11.45 1.00
N GLN A 71 -10.77 -10.82 0.63
CA GLN A 71 -9.63 -11.49 0.02
C GLN A 71 -8.99 -12.52 0.96
N ARG A 72 -8.82 -12.17 2.24
CA ARG A 72 -8.32 -13.10 3.27
C ARG A 72 -9.21 -14.35 3.36
N ASP A 73 -10.53 -14.16 3.41
CA ASP A 73 -11.46 -15.27 3.60
C ASP A 73 -11.61 -16.11 2.33
N ALA A 74 -11.47 -15.51 1.14
CA ALA A 74 -11.36 -16.25 -0.12
C ALA A 74 -10.11 -17.14 -0.14
N LEU A 75 -8.94 -16.58 0.19
CA LEU A 75 -7.69 -17.35 0.25
C LEU A 75 -7.78 -18.52 1.25
N LYS A 76 -8.39 -18.30 2.42
CA LYS A 76 -8.61 -19.37 3.40
C LYS A 76 -9.44 -20.51 2.82
N ARG A 77 -10.56 -20.19 2.14
CA ARG A 77 -11.40 -21.19 1.48
C ARG A 77 -10.64 -21.98 0.42
N ASP A 78 -9.80 -21.31 -0.37
CA ASP A 78 -9.01 -21.98 -1.40
C ASP A 78 -7.97 -22.94 -0.80
N VAL A 79 -7.32 -22.54 0.31
CA VAL A 79 -6.39 -23.42 1.05
C VAL A 79 -7.12 -24.61 1.66
N GLU A 80 -8.27 -24.39 2.32
CA GLU A 80 -9.10 -25.45 2.90
C GLU A 80 -9.58 -26.44 1.84
N TRP A 81 -9.98 -25.95 0.67
CA TRP A 81 -10.36 -26.77 -0.48
C TRP A 81 -9.19 -27.64 -0.96
N GLY A 82 -7.99 -27.07 -1.07
CA GLY A 82 -6.79 -27.81 -1.45
C GLY A 82 -6.44 -28.91 -0.46
N LEU A 83 -6.55 -28.65 0.84
CA LEU A 83 -6.23 -29.62 1.90
C LEU A 83 -7.29 -30.72 2.07
N SER A 84 -8.55 -30.47 1.67
CA SER A 84 -9.66 -31.42 1.83
C SER A 84 -9.87 -32.35 0.63
N ASN A 85 -9.20 -32.08 -0.50
CA ASN A 85 -9.30 -32.86 -1.74
C ASN A 85 -8.02 -33.64 -2.10
N ASP A 86 -7.12 -33.82 -1.12
CA ASP A 86 -6.00 -34.79 -1.16
C ASP A 86 -6.37 -36.12 -0.47
#